data_AF-A0A8D5U2C1-F1
#
_entry.id   AF-A0A8D5U2C1-F1
#
_cell.length_a   1.000
_cell.length_b   1.000
_cell.length_c   1.000
_cell.angle_alpha   90.00
_cell.angle_beta   90.00
_cell.angle_gamma   90.00
#
_symmetry.space_group_name_H-M   'P 1'
#
loop_
_entity.id
_entity.type
_entity.pdbx_description
1 polymer ?
#
loop_
_entity_poly.entity_id
_entity_poly.type
_entity_poly.pdbx_seq_one_letter_code
_entity_poly.pdbx_strand_id
1 'polypeptide(L)'
;MKSKAVSNSIAMIFLMIMIIIVAVPAIYLVTQLQSSGNVYQAVVSNYQTVKSLQLKAVETGHPAIYYASGGKVYFVYSNGTFSPPINLTITDVLYYNSGRWVSMSLNYPIKVKQDCTLSLPVNAPAILIETEQGNLFYIAQNSSIGPYSTVTKGGVQIISQLQLSNGQTCGTEANITTDILYDTYKNYTTPAGFPNQTGSFGLRTQKYIYILQGQSVITGEFSYWKIIGTATVNSTTSCGIEVHLEGYPVILIAVYTQVTVKVPLTITANVNEQITVSINGQDVTFTNSKTIDVTAGYVRFQVVTMKFNNYSSGADIYSCWEFSEGSDPSGTFSTPNVIFFISPTSSNNNVNLQYQIFETYYKIKFVQCNQTPNTVYFILNGTSYKYGQTAWVPGGNYNFVETGIVCSRYNICGWEAYETTYNGKVVPMSSMGSGIIDIDQPGTIAVYYANDVTYHQL
;
A
#
# COMPACT_ATOMS: atom_id res chain seq x y z
N MET A 1 5.62 -48.45 -50.54
CA MET A 1 5.69 -47.76 -49.22
C MET A 1 6.26 -46.33 -49.26
N LYS A 2 7.03 -45.89 -50.28
CA LYS A 2 7.63 -44.54 -50.32
C LYS A 2 6.66 -43.35 -50.57
N SER A 3 5.49 -43.56 -51.19
CA SER A 3 4.58 -42.43 -51.50
C SER A 3 3.72 -41.95 -50.32
N LYS A 4 3.40 -42.82 -49.36
CA LYS A 4 2.63 -42.45 -48.15
C LYS A 4 3.42 -41.57 -47.18
N ALA A 5 4.74 -41.80 -47.06
CA ALA A 5 5.59 -41.00 -46.18
C ALA A 5 5.73 -39.55 -46.70
N VAL A 6 5.92 -39.38 -48.01
CA VAL A 6 6.04 -38.05 -48.64
C VAL A 6 4.71 -37.28 -48.58
N SER A 7 3.58 -37.97 -48.79
CA SER A 7 2.25 -37.34 -48.71
C SER A 7 1.93 -36.81 -47.30
N ASN A 8 2.31 -37.54 -46.25
CA ASN A 8 2.11 -37.08 -44.86
C ASN A 8 3.00 -35.89 -44.52
N SER A 9 4.26 -35.88 -44.97
CA SER A 9 5.16 -34.74 -44.76
C SER A 9 4.66 -33.48 -45.46
N ILE A 10 4.15 -33.60 -46.69
CA ILE A 10 3.59 -32.46 -47.43
C ILE A 10 2.31 -31.96 -46.73
N ALA A 11 1.42 -32.85 -46.28
CA ALA A 11 0.22 -32.46 -45.55
C ALA A 11 0.52 -31.75 -44.22
N MET A 12 1.53 -32.21 -43.47
CA MET A 12 2.01 -31.56 -42.24
C MET A 12 2.53 -30.14 -42.51
N ILE A 13 3.28 -29.93 -43.60
CA ILE A 13 3.79 -28.61 -43.97
C ILE A 13 2.63 -27.66 -44.32
N PHE A 14 1.65 -28.12 -45.10
CA PHE A 14 0.46 -27.31 -45.40
C PHE A 14 -0.37 -26.97 -44.16
N LEU A 15 -0.53 -27.92 -43.23
CA LEU A 15 -1.21 -27.68 -41.95
C LEU A 15 -0.47 -26.61 -41.12
N MET A 16 0.87 -26.69 -41.05
CA MET A 16 1.70 -25.74 -40.32
C MET A 16 1.61 -24.32 -40.91
N ILE A 17 1.59 -24.22 -42.25
CA ILE A 17 1.38 -22.94 -42.96
C ILE A 17 -0.01 -22.39 -42.66
N MET A 18 -1.07 -23.22 -42.69
CA MET A 18 -2.42 -22.79 -42.34
C MET A 18 -2.53 -22.26 -40.90
N ILE A 19 -1.90 -22.95 -39.94
CA ILE A 19 -1.88 -22.53 -38.54
C ILE A 19 -1.20 -21.16 -38.41
N ILE A 20 -0.06 -20.94 -39.08
CA ILE A 20 0.65 -19.64 -39.03
C ILE A 20 -0.19 -18.52 -39.66
N ILE A 21 -0.85 -18.79 -40.81
CA ILE A 21 -1.70 -17.82 -41.50
C ILE A 21 -2.89 -17.36 -40.64
N VAL A 22 -3.41 -18.24 -39.78
CA VAL A 22 -4.53 -17.90 -38.88
C VAL A 22 -4.04 -17.31 -37.55
N ALA A 23 -2.96 -17.86 -36.98
CA ALA A 23 -2.46 -17.47 -35.67
C ALA A 23 -1.87 -16.04 -35.68
N VAL A 24 -1.16 -15.64 -36.73
CA VAL A 24 -0.52 -14.31 -36.77
C VAL A 24 -1.55 -13.16 -36.79
N PRO A 25 -2.58 -13.18 -37.65
CA PRO A 25 -3.65 -12.17 -37.59
C PRO A 25 -4.45 -12.23 -36.29
N ALA A 26 -4.71 -13.42 -35.73
CA ALA A 26 -5.44 -13.57 -34.48
C ALA A 26 -4.66 -12.95 -33.29
N ILE A 27 -3.35 -13.18 -33.22
CA ILE A 27 -2.48 -12.54 -32.20
C ILE A 27 -2.48 -11.02 -32.38
N TYR A 28 -2.39 -10.52 -33.61
CA TYR A 28 -2.45 -9.09 -33.89
C TYR A 28 -3.80 -8.45 -33.50
N LEU A 29 -4.91 -9.15 -33.73
CA LEU A 29 -6.24 -8.70 -33.33
C LEU A 29 -6.37 -8.66 -31.79
N VAL A 30 -5.90 -9.70 -31.10
CA VAL A 30 -5.95 -9.78 -29.63
C VAL A 30 -5.10 -8.68 -28.99
N THR A 31 -3.90 -8.40 -29.52
CA THR A 31 -3.05 -7.33 -28.98
C THR A 31 -3.65 -5.94 -29.20
N GLN A 32 -4.28 -5.67 -30.35
CA GLN A 32 -4.98 -4.41 -30.62
C GLN A 32 -6.22 -4.22 -29.73
N LEU A 33 -6.97 -5.29 -29.47
CA LEU A 33 -8.11 -5.25 -28.55
C LEU A 33 -7.65 -4.99 -27.10
N GLN A 34 -6.54 -5.61 -26.66
CA GLN A 34 -5.96 -5.37 -25.33
C GLN A 34 -5.41 -3.94 -25.17
N SER A 35 -4.75 -3.38 -26.20
CA SER A 35 -4.26 -1.99 -26.13
C SER A 35 -5.40 -0.97 -26.10
N SER A 36 -6.50 -1.22 -26.84
CA SER A 36 -7.68 -0.34 -26.79
C SER A 36 -8.36 -0.37 -25.41
N GLY A 37 -8.48 -1.53 -24.76
CA GLY A 37 -9.03 -1.66 -23.41
C GLY A 37 -8.25 -0.86 -22.35
N ASN A 38 -6.93 -0.80 -22.46
CA ASN A 38 -6.07 0.00 -21.57
C ASN A 38 -6.21 1.51 -21.80
N VAL A 39 -6.41 1.95 -23.05
CA VAL A 39 -6.68 3.35 -23.37
C VAL A 39 -8.05 3.78 -22.85
N TYR A 40 -9.09 2.94 -23.01
CA TYR A 40 -10.42 3.22 -22.46
C TYR A 40 -10.41 3.30 -20.93
N GLN A 41 -9.72 2.40 -20.22
CA GLN A 41 -9.60 2.46 -18.77
C GLN A 41 -8.82 3.71 -18.30
N ALA A 42 -7.74 4.09 -19.00
CA ALA A 42 -6.99 5.31 -18.70
C ALA A 42 -7.82 6.58 -18.95
N VAL A 43 -8.62 6.63 -20.02
CA VAL A 43 -9.53 7.75 -20.33
C VAL A 43 -10.67 7.84 -19.31
N VAL A 44 -11.27 6.73 -18.92
CA VAL A 44 -12.33 6.68 -17.89
C VAL A 44 -11.77 7.08 -16.51
N SER A 45 -10.58 6.61 -16.15
CA SER A 45 -9.90 6.99 -14.90
C SER A 45 -9.52 8.48 -14.88
N ASN A 46 -9.01 9.02 -15.99
CA ASN A 46 -8.75 10.46 -16.11
C ASN A 46 -10.04 11.28 -16.02
N TYR A 47 -11.13 10.84 -16.66
CA TYR A 47 -12.42 11.53 -16.58
C TYR A 47 -12.96 11.56 -15.15
N GLN A 48 -12.93 10.43 -14.43
CA GLN A 48 -13.32 10.37 -13.01
C GLN A 48 -12.45 11.28 -12.14
N THR A 49 -11.14 11.32 -12.41
CA THR A 49 -10.20 12.17 -11.71
C THR A 49 -10.50 13.65 -11.94
N VAL A 50 -10.61 14.09 -13.19
CA VAL A 50 -10.91 15.49 -13.56
C VAL A 50 -12.27 15.92 -13.03
N LYS A 51 -13.29 15.05 -13.10
CA LYS A 51 -14.61 15.27 -12.50
C LYS A 51 -14.52 15.51 -10.99
N SER A 52 -13.77 14.67 -10.27
CA SER A 52 -13.57 14.80 -8.82
C SER A 52 -12.78 16.06 -8.44
N LEU A 53 -11.80 16.46 -9.25
CA LEU A 53 -11.01 17.68 -9.05
C LEU A 53 -11.86 18.93 -9.28
N GLN A 54 -12.74 18.93 -10.29
CA GLN A 54 -13.67 20.05 -10.51
C GLN A 54 -14.68 20.18 -9.35
N LEU A 55 -15.20 19.06 -8.82
CA LEU A 55 -16.07 19.08 -7.65
C LEU A 55 -15.36 19.69 -6.43
N LYS A 56 -14.17 19.19 -6.09
CA LYS A 56 -13.35 19.71 -4.98
C LYS A 56 -12.98 21.18 -5.18
N ALA A 57 -12.72 21.60 -6.42
CA ALA A 57 -12.44 23.00 -6.73
C ALA A 57 -13.62 23.90 -6.40
N VAL A 58 -14.84 23.52 -6.78
CA VAL A 58 -16.06 24.28 -6.44
C VAL A 58 -16.33 24.28 -4.93
N GLU A 59 -16.18 23.13 -4.25
CA GLU A 59 -16.35 23.03 -2.79
C GLU A 59 -15.34 23.87 -1.99
N THR A 60 -14.14 24.06 -2.53
CA THR A 60 -13.08 24.90 -1.92
C THR A 60 -13.10 26.34 -2.41
N GLY A 61 -14.03 26.68 -3.31
CA GLY A 61 -14.33 28.03 -3.75
C GLY A 61 -13.53 28.53 -4.96
N HIS A 62 -13.24 27.65 -5.92
CA HIS A 62 -12.52 27.91 -7.16
C HIS A 62 -13.33 27.52 -8.43
N PRO A 63 -14.44 28.18 -8.77
CA PRO A 63 -15.11 29.24 -8.00
C PRO A 63 -16.15 28.68 -7.02
N ALA A 64 -16.38 29.41 -5.93
CA ALA A 64 -17.59 29.26 -5.13
C ALA A 64 -18.78 29.76 -5.94
N ILE A 65 -19.90 29.04 -5.87
CA ILE A 65 -21.12 29.36 -6.59
C ILE A 65 -22.15 29.86 -5.59
N TYR A 66 -22.69 31.05 -5.80
CA TYR A 66 -23.80 31.55 -5.00
C TYR A 66 -24.96 31.98 -5.87
N TYR A 67 -26.15 31.53 -5.50
CA TYR A 67 -27.36 31.92 -6.18
C TYR A 67 -28.13 32.96 -5.35
N ALA A 68 -28.20 34.19 -5.84
CA ALA A 68 -28.84 35.30 -5.16
C ALA A 68 -30.32 35.44 -5.53
N SER A 69 -31.05 36.14 -4.66
CA SER A 69 -32.35 36.69 -5.02
C SER A 69 -32.27 37.62 -6.25
N GLY A 70 -33.26 37.50 -7.14
CA GLY A 70 -33.33 38.28 -8.38
C GLY A 70 -32.63 37.66 -9.60
N GLY A 71 -32.45 36.34 -9.60
CA GLY A 71 -31.97 35.60 -10.77
C GLY A 71 -30.49 35.82 -11.08
N LYS A 72 -29.64 36.02 -10.08
CA LYS A 72 -28.19 36.24 -10.29
C LYS A 72 -27.37 35.13 -9.66
N VAL A 73 -26.47 34.54 -10.42
CA VAL A 73 -25.48 33.57 -9.92
C VAL A 73 -24.11 34.24 -9.91
N TYR A 74 -23.47 34.26 -8.74
CA TYR A 74 -22.15 34.81 -8.55
C TYR A 74 -21.13 33.67 -8.48
N PHE A 75 -20.07 33.79 -9.27
CA PHE A 75 -18.93 32.89 -9.25
C PHE A 75 -17.74 33.63 -8.66
N VAL A 76 -17.43 33.34 -7.40
CA VAL A 76 -16.38 34.05 -6.65
C VAL A 76 -15.22 33.11 -6.44
N TYR A 77 -14.02 33.53 -6.82
CA TYR A 77 -12.82 32.79 -6.48
C TYR A 77 -12.38 33.21 -5.08
N SER A 78 -12.79 32.45 -4.08
CA SER A 78 -12.18 32.56 -2.75
C SER A 78 -10.82 31.87 -2.82
N ASN A 79 -9.77 32.55 -2.34
CA ASN A 79 -8.36 32.17 -2.42
C ASN A 79 -7.67 32.59 -3.72
N GLY A 80 -6.88 33.66 -3.62
CA GLY A 80 -5.95 34.04 -4.67
C GLY A 80 -4.93 32.90 -4.91
N THR A 81 -4.88 32.42 -6.15
CA THR A 81 -3.68 31.82 -6.80
C THR A 81 -3.17 30.43 -6.38
N PHE A 82 -3.98 29.49 -5.86
CA PHE A 82 -3.50 28.11 -5.62
C PHE A 82 -4.33 27.03 -6.36
N SER A 83 -3.64 26.24 -7.20
CA SER A 83 -4.13 25.30 -8.24
C SER A 83 -4.52 26.01 -9.54
N PRO A 84 -4.17 25.49 -10.75
CA PRO A 84 -4.50 26.18 -12.00
C PRO A 84 -5.99 26.49 -11.97
N PRO A 85 -6.41 27.73 -12.28
CA PRO A 85 -7.82 28.08 -12.29
C PRO A 85 -8.53 27.03 -13.15
N ILE A 86 -9.30 26.15 -12.51
CA ILE A 86 -10.14 25.23 -13.26
C ILE A 86 -11.21 26.13 -13.85
N ASN A 87 -11.12 26.34 -15.16
CA ASN A 87 -12.15 27.05 -15.88
C ASN A 87 -13.41 26.18 -15.77
N LEU A 88 -14.35 26.62 -14.93
CA LEU A 88 -15.66 25.98 -14.84
C LEU A 88 -16.42 26.33 -16.13
N THR A 89 -16.54 25.39 -17.05
CA THR A 89 -17.40 25.54 -18.22
C THR A 89 -18.77 24.95 -17.93
N ILE A 90 -19.79 25.80 -17.96
CA ILE A 90 -21.19 25.42 -17.78
C ILE A 90 -21.78 25.06 -19.15
N THR A 91 -22.33 23.85 -19.25
CA THR A 91 -22.96 23.32 -20.47
C THR A 91 -24.47 23.48 -20.45
N ASP A 92 -25.09 23.48 -19.26
CA ASP A 92 -26.51 23.76 -19.09
C ASP A 92 -26.82 24.35 -17.70
N VAL A 93 -27.90 25.11 -17.60
CA VAL A 93 -28.50 25.56 -16.33
C VAL A 93 -29.97 25.24 -16.40
N LEU A 94 -30.43 24.37 -15.51
CA LEU A 94 -31.80 23.91 -15.43
C LEU A 94 -32.51 24.61 -14.27
N TYR A 95 -33.81 24.86 -14.42
CA TYR A 95 -34.68 25.22 -13.31
C TYR A 95 -35.87 24.29 -13.22
N TYR A 96 -36.42 24.18 -12.03
CA TYR A 96 -37.58 23.35 -11.80
C TYR A 96 -38.86 24.10 -12.22
N ASN A 97 -39.60 23.51 -13.16
CA ASN A 97 -40.87 24.05 -13.65
C ASN A 97 -41.86 22.91 -13.89
N SER A 98 -43.03 22.99 -13.26
CA SER A 98 -44.16 22.09 -13.51
C SER A 98 -43.79 20.60 -13.45
N GLY A 99 -43.07 20.19 -12.40
CA GLY A 99 -42.74 18.79 -12.15
C GLY A 99 -41.43 18.28 -12.79
N ARG A 100 -40.74 19.11 -13.58
CA ARG A 100 -39.55 18.72 -14.36
C ARG A 100 -38.46 19.79 -14.34
N TRP A 101 -37.21 19.36 -14.52
CA TRP A 101 -36.07 20.24 -14.77
C TRP A 101 -36.09 20.66 -16.25
N VAL A 102 -36.04 21.97 -16.50
CA VAL A 102 -36.10 22.57 -17.84
C VAL A 102 -34.88 23.45 -18.05
N SER A 103 -34.22 23.31 -19.19
CA SER A 103 -33.04 24.10 -19.57
C SER A 103 -33.41 25.58 -19.76
N MET A 104 -32.54 26.45 -19.27
CA MET A 104 -32.65 27.89 -19.49
C MET A 104 -32.06 28.26 -20.86
N SER A 105 -32.71 29.18 -21.56
CA SER A 105 -32.16 29.71 -22.82
C SER A 105 -31.04 30.72 -22.53
N LEU A 106 -29.83 30.22 -22.29
CA LEU A 106 -28.59 30.99 -22.14
C LEU A 106 -27.62 30.70 -23.31
N ASN A 107 -26.62 31.56 -23.48
CA ASN A 107 -25.57 31.38 -24.50
C ASN A 107 -24.49 30.40 -24.00
N TYR A 108 -24.72 29.10 -24.17
CA TYR A 108 -23.76 28.04 -23.82
C TYR A 108 -22.68 27.84 -24.90
N PRO A 109 -21.50 27.29 -24.53
CA PRO A 109 -21.04 27.03 -23.17
C PRO A 109 -20.61 28.32 -22.45
N ILE A 110 -20.96 28.45 -21.18
CA ILE A 110 -20.56 29.61 -20.37
C ILE A 110 -19.23 29.29 -19.70
N LYS A 111 -18.16 29.95 -20.14
CA LYS A 111 -16.85 29.87 -19.47
C LYS A 111 -16.84 30.83 -18.30
N VAL A 112 -16.91 30.28 -17.08
CA VAL A 112 -16.85 31.07 -15.86
C VAL A 112 -15.44 31.63 -15.71
N LYS A 113 -15.37 32.96 -15.59
CA LYS A 113 -14.14 33.69 -15.29
C LYS A 113 -14.13 34.08 -13.81
N GLN A 114 -12.97 34.54 -13.33
CA GLN A 114 -12.87 35.12 -11.99
C GLN A 114 -13.91 36.24 -11.80
N ASP A 115 -14.64 36.16 -10.69
CA ASP A 115 -15.64 37.14 -10.26
C ASP A 115 -16.73 37.43 -11.31
N CYS A 116 -17.12 36.38 -12.04
CA CYS A 116 -18.17 36.45 -13.05
C CYS A 116 -19.56 36.41 -12.40
N THR A 117 -20.49 37.21 -12.91
CA THR A 117 -21.90 37.13 -12.57
C THR A 117 -22.69 36.65 -13.78
N LEU A 118 -23.48 35.59 -13.60
CA LEU A 118 -24.44 35.10 -14.58
C LEU A 118 -25.84 35.60 -14.21
N SER A 119 -26.47 36.33 -15.12
CA SER A 119 -27.87 36.73 -14.98
C SER A 119 -28.76 35.69 -15.64
N LEU A 120 -29.74 35.18 -14.90
CA LEU A 120 -30.70 34.18 -15.34
C LEU A 120 -31.96 34.89 -15.85
N PRO A 121 -32.56 34.41 -16.95
CA PRO A 121 -33.80 34.98 -17.49
C PRO A 121 -35.02 34.70 -16.60
N VAL A 122 -34.92 33.71 -15.71
CA VAL A 122 -35.99 33.29 -14.79
C VAL A 122 -35.44 33.25 -13.36
N ASN A 123 -36.14 33.92 -12.44
CA ASN A 123 -35.82 33.90 -11.02
C ASN A 123 -36.48 32.68 -10.33
N ALA A 124 -35.86 31.50 -10.49
CA ALA A 124 -36.37 30.23 -9.93
C ALA A 124 -35.99 30.04 -8.45
N PRO A 125 -36.75 29.27 -7.65
CA PRO A 125 -36.40 28.99 -6.25
C PRO A 125 -35.15 28.11 -6.09
N ALA A 126 -34.83 27.30 -7.10
CA ALA A 126 -33.61 26.50 -7.18
C ALA A 126 -33.22 26.29 -8.64
N ILE A 127 -31.93 26.08 -8.86
CA ILE A 127 -31.36 25.78 -10.17
C ILE A 127 -30.40 24.60 -10.06
N LEU A 128 -30.16 23.95 -11.19
CA LEU A 128 -29.15 22.92 -11.35
C LEU A 128 -28.17 23.38 -12.43
N ILE A 129 -26.88 23.40 -12.11
CA ILE A 129 -25.82 23.79 -13.05
C ILE A 129 -25.10 22.52 -13.49
N GLU A 130 -25.06 22.29 -14.80
CA GLU A 130 -24.32 21.20 -15.42
C GLU A 130 -22.99 21.71 -16.00
N THR A 131 -21.92 20.96 -15.79
CA THR A 131 -20.59 21.29 -16.30
C THR A 131 -20.13 20.39 -17.43
N GLU A 132 -19.10 20.84 -18.16
CA GLU A 132 -18.43 20.05 -19.20
C GLU A 132 -17.86 18.69 -18.72
N GLN A 133 -17.65 18.51 -17.41
CA GLN A 133 -17.16 17.25 -16.81
C GLN A 133 -18.30 16.38 -16.25
N GLY A 134 -19.56 16.75 -16.51
CA GLY A 134 -20.75 16.04 -16.05
C GLY A 134 -21.00 16.14 -14.54
N ASN A 135 -20.52 17.20 -13.89
CA ASN A 135 -20.91 17.53 -12.51
C ASN A 135 -22.24 18.28 -12.51
N LEU A 136 -23.10 17.95 -11.54
CA LEU A 136 -24.39 18.59 -11.34
C LEU A 136 -24.38 19.31 -10.00
N PHE A 137 -24.51 20.63 -10.03
CA PHE A 137 -24.55 21.47 -8.84
C PHE A 137 -25.98 21.95 -8.61
N TYR A 138 -26.65 21.37 -7.61
CA TYR A 138 -27.95 21.85 -7.16
C TYR A 138 -27.77 23.00 -6.17
N ILE A 139 -28.38 24.13 -6.45
CA ILE A 139 -28.27 25.32 -5.60
C ILE A 139 -29.65 25.99 -5.44
N ALA A 140 -30.06 26.17 -4.18
CA ALA A 140 -31.27 26.89 -3.84
C ALA A 140 -31.01 28.40 -3.84
N GLN A 141 -32.06 29.19 -4.01
CA GLN A 141 -31.95 30.64 -3.92
C GLN A 141 -31.45 31.05 -2.52
N ASN A 142 -30.57 32.05 -2.49
CA ASN A 142 -29.83 32.54 -1.33
C ASN A 142 -28.92 31.51 -0.65
N SER A 143 -28.45 30.49 -1.38
CA SER A 143 -27.48 29.50 -0.88
C SER A 143 -26.21 29.50 -1.73
N SER A 144 -25.15 28.86 -1.22
CA SER A 144 -23.88 28.70 -1.92
C SER A 144 -23.35 27.27 -1.90
N ILE A 145 -22.51 26.96 -2.89
CA ILE A 145 -21.66 25.78 -2.93
C ILE A 145 -20.22 26.27 -2.85
N GLY A 146 -19.50 25.76 -1.85
CA GLY A 146 -18.22 26.30 -1.44
C GLY A 146 -18.34 27.56 -0.57
N PRO A 147 -17.22 28.01 0.02
CA PRO A 147 -17.20 29.19 0.88
C PRO A 147 -17.58 30.44 0.08
N TYR A 148 -18.72 31.03 0.42
CA TYR A 148 -19.23 32.26 -0.18
C TYR A 148 -19.88 33.13 0.90
N SER A 149 -19.75 34.45 0.82
CA SER A 149 -20.46 35.38 1.70
C SER A 149 -21.14 36.50 0.92
N THR A 150 -22.46 36.65 1.13
CA THR A 150 -23.30 37.70 0.51
C THR A 150 -23.43 38.98 1.30
N VAL A 151 -23.07 38.91 2.57
CA VAL A 151 -23.27 39.99 3.51
C VAL A 151 -21.88 40.37 3.96
N THR A 152 -21.70 41.56 4.48
CA THR A 152 -20.50 42.03 5.16
C THR A 152 -20.06 41.18 6.38
N LYS A 153 -20.47 39.90 6.47
CA LYS A 153 -20.09 38.85 7.42
C LYS A 153 -19.42 37.68 6.71
N GLY A 154 -18.09 37.70 6.60
CA GLY A 154 -17.37 36.63 5.89
C GLY A 154 -16.86 35.52 6.79
N GLY A 155 -16.88 34.27 6.33
CA GLY A 155 -16.44 33.08 7.07
C GLY A 155 -14.95 33.07 7.44
N VAL A 156 -14.57 32.18 8.35
CA VAL A 156 -13.16 31.85 8.63
C VAL A 156 -12.78 30.63 7.81
N GLN A 157 -11.72 30.72 7.02
CA GLN A 157 -11.10 29.55 6.40
C GLN A 157 -9.74 29.30 7.04
N ILE A 158 -9.47 28.05 7.41
CA ILE A 158 -8.21 27.63 7.99
C ILE A 158 -7.57 26.62 7.05
N ILE A 159 -6.39 26.94 6.55
CA ILE A 159 -5.63 26.08 5.64
C ILE A 159 -4.21 25.90 6.16
N SER A 160 -3.50 24.91 5.63
CA SER A 160 -2.08 24.71 5.91
C SER A 160 -1.27 24.60 4.63
N GLN A 161 -0.04 25.07 4.70
CA GLN A 161 0.89 25.09 3.59
C GLN A 161 2.28 24.65 4.06
N LEU A 162 2.97 23.90 3.22
CA LEU A 162 4.36 23.51 3.41
C LEU A 162 5.24 24.23 2.38
N GLN A 163 6.18 25.03 2.87
CA GLN A 163 7.25 25.63 2.09
C GLN A 163 8.40 24.63 1.97
N LEU A 164 8.64 24.18 0.74
CA LEU A 164 9.73 23.28 0.39
C LEU A 164 11.04 24.05 0.25
N SER A 165 12.16 23.36 0.40
CA SER A 165 13.51 23.96 0.31
C SER A 165 13.81 24.56 -1.07
N ASN A 166 13.09 24.14 -2.12
CA ASN A 166 13.20 24.69 -3.47
C ASN A 166 12.37 25.99 -3.66
N GLY A 167 11.75 26.52 -2.61
CA GLY A 167 10.90 27.72 -2.64
C GLY A 167 9.47 27.46 -3.11
N GLN A 168 9.13 26.24 -3.52
CA GLN A 168 7.75 25.88 -3.85
C GLN A 168 6.91 25.77 -2.58
N THR A 169 5.64 26.15 -2.67
CA THR A 169 4.67 25.98 -1.59
C THR A 169 3.62 24.96 -2.01
N CYS A 170 3.38 23.95 -1.18
CA CYS A 170 2.37 22.94 -1.41
C CYS A 170 1.26 23.08 -0.38
N GLY A 171 0.01 22.89 -0.80
CA GLY A 171 -1.08 22.65 0.14
C GLY A 171 -0.85 21.34 0.90
N THR A 172 -1.17 21.33 2.18
CA THR A 172 -1.04 20.14 3.04
C THR A 172 -2.25 20.03 3.94
N GLU A 173 -2.50 18.82 4.41
CA GLU A 173 -3.45 18.56 5.48
C GLU A 173 -2.70 18.66 6.82
N ALA A 174 -3.34 19.26 7.82
CA ALA A 174 -2.87 19.39 9.18
C ALA A 174 -4.06 19.28 10.12
N ASN A 175 -3.87 18.60 11.25
CA ASN A 175 -4.89 18.59 12.28
C ASN A 175 -4.83 19.89 13.08
N ILE A 176 -5.96 20.56 13.15
CA ILE A 176 -6.18 21.77 13.93
C ILE A 176 -7.20 21.50 15.03
N THR A 177 -7.08 22.21 16.14
CA THR A 177 -8.03 22.18 17.25
C THR A 177 -8.58 23.59 17.44
N THR A 178 -9.89 23.75 17.44
CA THR A 178 -10.54 25.06 17.63
C THR A 178 -11.91 24.94 18.29
N ASP A 179 -12.32 25.99 18.99
CA ASP A 179 -13.60 26.14 19.69
C ASP A 179 -14.62 27.04 18.95
N ILE A 180 -14.28 27.52 17.74
CA ILE A 180 -15.02 28.51 16.92
C ILE A 180 -16.54 28.28 16.75
N LEU A 181 -17.05 27.04 16.83
CA LEU A 181 -18.47 26.74 16.61
C LEU A 181 -19.30 26.57 17.88
N TYR A 182 -18.69 26.14 18.99
CA TYR A 182 -19.42 25.59 20.14
C TYR A 182 -18.76 25.90 21.48
N ASP A 183 -17.86 26.90 21.54
CA ASP A 183 -17.08 27.26 22.74
C ASP A 183 -16.39 26.05 23.41
N THR A 184 -16.14 25.00 22.62
CA THR A 184 -15.54 23.75 23.04
C THR A 184 -14.56 23.28 21.97
N TYR A 185 -13.34 22.98 22.40
CA TYR A 185 -12.27 22.56 21.50
C TYR A 185 -12.61 21.25 20.77
N LYS A 186 -12.63 21.31 19.45
CA LYS A 186 -12.82 20.16 18.55
C LYS A 186 -11.69 20.09 17.53
N ASN A 187 -11.36 18.87 17.10
CA ASN A 187 -10.35 18.63 16.09
C ASN A 187 -10.97 18.66 14.68
N TYR A 188 -10.28 19.29 13.76
CA TYR A 188 -10.60 19.35 12.33
C TYR A 188 -9.34 19.12 11.52
N THR A 189 -9.49 18.73 10.26
CA THR A 189 -8.37 18.60 9.31
C THR A 189 -8.49 19.73 8.28
N THR A 190 -7.39 20.41 8.01
CA THR A 190 -7.34 21.47 6.98
C THR A 190 -7.44 20.86 5.57
N PRO A 191 -8.01 21.59 4.59
CA PRO A 191 -8.67 22.89 4.73
C PRO A 191 -10.01 22.76 5.47
N ALA A 192 -10.27 23.67 6.42
CA ALA A 192 -11.50 23.73 7.19
C ALA A 192 -12.15 25.11 7.04
N GLY A 193 -13.47 25.16 6.92
CA GLY A 193 -14.25 26.39 6.80
C GLY A 193 -15.28 26.50 7.91
N PHE A 194 -15.45 27.70 8.47
CA PHE A 194 -16.37 27.97 9.56
C PHE A 194 -17.25 29.20 9.25
N PRO A 195 -18.56 29.13 9.54
CA PRO A 195 -19.43 30.30 9.53
C PRO A 195 -18.95 31.30 10.59
N ASN A 196 -18.87 32.59 10.25
CA ASN A 196 -18.32 33.62 11.15
C ASN A 196 -19.42 34.29 12.00
N GLN A 197 -19.16 34.39 13.30
CA GLN A 197 -19.74 35.38 14.20
C GLN A 197 -18.59 36.20 14.79
N THR A 198 -18.71 37.54 14.81
CA THR A 198 -17.78 38.44 15.53
C THR A 198 -17.50 37.89 16.93
N GLY A 199 -16.23 37.78 17.31
CA GLY A 199 -15.84 37.15 18.57
C GLY A 199 -14.39 36.69 18.60
N SER A 200 -14.03 36.01 19.69
CA SER A 200 -12.70 35.47 19.92
C SER A 200 -12.77 33.95 19.99
N PHE A 201 -11.79 33.25 19.42
CA PHE A 201 -11.70 31.79 19.51
C PHE A 201 -10.24 31.33 19.57
N GLY A 202 -10.01 30.20 20.22
CA GLY A 202 -8.74 29.52 20.25
C GLY A 202 -8.52 28.68 18.99
N LEU A 203 -7.32 28.74 18.44
CA LEU A 203 -6.89 27.91 17.32
C LEU A 203 -5.51 27.33 17.60
N ARG A 204 -5.38 26.01 17.50
CA ARG A 204 -4.12 25.31 17.63
C ARG A 204 -3.86 24.42 16.42
N THR A 205 -2.62 24.36 15.98
CA THR A 205 -2.15 23.41 14.98
C THR A 205 -1.03 22.51 15.55
N GLN A 206 -0.71 21.43 14.85
CA GLN A 206 0.41 20.56 15.19
C GLN A 206 1.75 21.23 14.89
N LYS A 207 2.77 20.96 15.73
CA LYS A 207 4.13 21.47 15.51
C LYS A 207 4.77 20.87 14.26
N TYR A 208 4.59 19.56 14.04
CA TYR A 208 5.13 18.86 12.88
C TYR A 208 4.02 18.16 12.11
N ILE A 209 4.11 18.23 10.79
CA ILE A 209 3.24 17.54 9.84
C ILE A 209 4.08 16.76 8.84
N TYR A 210 3.46 15.90 8.05
CA TYR A 210 4.12 15.25 6.93
C TYR A 210 3.25 15.22 5.69
N ILE A 211 3.92 15.16 4.54
CA ILE A 211 3.30 14.80 3.26
C ILE A 211 4.02 13.58 2.67
N LEU A 212 3.27 12.75 1.96
CA LEU A 212 3.82 11.63 1.20
C LEU A 212 4.15 12.10 -0.22
N GLN A 213 5.38 11.84 -0.65
CA GLN A 213 5.82 12.06 -2.02
C GLN A 213 6.31 10.72 -2.59
N GLY A 214 5.37 9.92 -3.09
CA GLY A 214 5.64 8.56 -3.54
C GLY A 214 6.06 7.66 -2.36
N GLN A 215 7.30 7.17 -2.37
CA GLN A 215 7.84 6.35 -1.29
C GLN A 215 8.55 7.14 -0.20
N SER A 216 8.76 8.45 -0.40
CA SER A 216 9.44 9.32 0.55
C SER A 216 8.44 10.12 1.38
N VAL A 217 8.88 10.55 2.56
CA VAL A 217 8.12 11.43 3.46
C VAL A 217 8.85 12.75 3.57
N ILE A 218 8.11 13.85 3.46
CA ILE A 218 8.64 15.20 3.75
C ILE A 218 7.98 15.68 5.03
N THR A 219 8.81 16.13 5.98
CA THR A 219 8.33 16.73 7.23
C THR A 219 8.32 18.25 7.14
N GLY A 220 7.23 18.84 7.59
CA GLY A 220 7.12 20.28 7.84
C GLY A 220 7.15 20.60 9.32
N GLU A 221 7.90 21.62 9.73
CA GLU A 221 7.83 22.23 11.06
C GLU A 221 7.09 23.55 10.98
N PHE A 222 6.14 23.77 11.90
CA PHE A 222 5.37 24.99 11.98
C PHE A 222 6.31 26.19 12.12
N SER A 223 6.10 27.20 11.28
CA SER A 223 6.90 28.42 11.25
C SER A 223 6.11 29.62 11.74
N TYR A 224 4.95 29.89 11.12
CA TYR A 224 4.09 31.00 11.50
C TYR A 224 2.67 30.87 10.92
N TRP A 225 1.75 31.68 11.44
CA TRP A 225 0.44 31.93 10.88
C TRP A 225 0.49 33.12 9.92
N LYS A 226 0.01 32.94 8.70
CA LYS A 226 -0.26 34.02 7.76
C LYS A 226 -1.75 34.32 7.74
N ILE A 227 -2.10 35.59 7.89
CA ILE A 227 -3.47 36.07 8.00
C ILE A 227 -3.79 36.88 6.75
N ILE A 228 -4.90 36.54 6.09
CA ILE A 228 -5.42 37.30 4.94
C ILE A 228 -6.85 37.72 5.29
N GLY A 229 -7.10 39.02 5.36
CA GLY A 229 -8.36 39.59 5.85
C GLY A 229 -8.18 40.39 7.13
N THR A 230 -9.28 40.71 7.80
CA THR A 230 -9.29 41.54 9.02
C THR A 230 -9.61 40.68 10.24
N ALA A 231 -8.55 40.09 10.80
CA ALA A 231 -8.55 39.48 12.12
C ALA A 231 -7.27 39.88 12.84
N THR A 232 -7.34 39.99 14.17
CA THR A 232 -6.14 40.16 15.00
C THR A 232 -5.85 38.87 15.74
N VAL A 233 -4.57 38.60 16.00
CA VAL A 233 -4.12 37.41 16.73
C VAL A 233 -3.13 37.82 17.80
N ASN A 234 -3.09 37.06 18.89
CA ASN A 234 -2.15 37.31 19.98
C ASN A 234 -0.69 36.97 19.61
N SER A 235 -0.47 36.08 18.64
CA SER A 235 0.84 35.72 18.10
C SER A 235 0.70 35.14 16.71
N THR A 236 1.74 35.28 15.88
CA THR A 236 1.83 34.55 14.60
C THR A 236 2.84 33.42 14.65
N THR A 237 3.73 33.34 15.65
CA THR A 237 4.84 32.37 15.68
C THR A 237 4.59 31.18 16.63
N SER A 238 3.46 31.17 17.33
CA SER A 238 3.04 30.05 18.17
C SER A 238 2.13 29.09 17.42
N CYS A 239 2.27 27.78 17.66
CA CYS A 239 1.34 26.77 17.13
C CYS A 239 -0.09 26.94 17.66
N GLY A 240 -0.25 27.59 18.81
CA GLY A 240 -1.55 27.96 19.40
C GLY A 240 -1.71 29.46 19.47
N ILE A 241 -2.82 29.96 18.94
CA ILE A 241 -3.16 31.38 18.86
C ILE A 241 -4.58 31.62 19.34
N GLU A 242 -4.83 32.84 19.81
CA GLU A 242 -6.17 33.38 20.00
C GLU A 242 -6.47 34.31 18.83
N VAL A 243 -7.61 34.13 18.18
CA VAL A 243 -8.04 34.89 17.01
C VAL A 243 -9.23 35.75 17.39
N HIS A 244 -9.15 37.06 17.12
CA HIS A 244 -10.25 38.01 17.26
C HIS A 244 -10.77 38.42 15.88
N LEU A 245 -12.06 38.16 15.63
CA LEU A 245 -12.74 38.48 14.38
C LEU A 245 -13.65 39.69 14.53
N GLU A 246 -13.55 40.62 13.60
CA GLU A 246 -14.42 41.80 13.52
C GLU A 246 -15.56 41.61 12.51
N GLY A 247 -16.02 40.37 12.33
CA GLY A 247 -17.15 40.06 11.46
C GLY A 247 -16.85 40.15 9.95
N TYR A 248 -15.59 40.10 9.52
CA TYR A 248 -15.21 40.08 8.10
C TYR A 248 -14.60 38.72 7.71
N PRO A 249 -14.55 38.38 6.40
CA PRO A 249 -13.89 37.14 5.97
C PRO A 249 -12.41 37.16 6.30
N VAL A 250 -11.90 36.03 6.81
CA VAL A 250 -10.48 35.83 7.07
C VAL A 250 -10.03 34.43 6.64
N ILE A 251 -8.83 34.36 6.09
CA ILE A 251 -8.11 33.11 5.85
C ILE A 251 -6.90 33.07 6.79
N LEU A 252 -6.85 32.04 7.61
CA LEU A 252 -5.74 31.71 8.49
C LEU A 252 -4.94 30.57 7.86
N ILE A 253 -3.66 30.82 7.60
CA ILE A 253 -2.78 29.86 6.94
C ILE A 253 -1.71 29.43 7.94
N ALA A 254 -1.73 28.17 8.37
CA ALA A 254 -0.62 27.58 9.11
C ALA A 254 0.52 27.30 8.11
N VAL A 255 1.61 28.07 8.20
CA VAL A 255 2.78 27.93 7.32
C VAL A 255 3.80 27.05 8.01
N TYR A 256 4.19 25.97 7.33
CA TYR A 256 5.22 25.04 7.72
C TYR A 256 6.44 25.20 6.81
N THR A 257 7.64 25.02 7.35
CA THR A 257 8.88 24.97 6.58
C THR A 257 9.42 23.55 6.59
N GLN A 258 9.91 23.09 5.44
CA GLN A 258 10.51 21.77 5.32
C GLN A 258 11.70 21.61 6.26
N VAL A 259 11.67 20.53 7.06
CA VAL A 259 12.81 20.12 7.89
C VAL A 259 13.88 19.50 6.98
N THR A 260 15.10 20.00 7.06
CA THR A 260 16.26 19.53 6.27
C THR A 260 17.40 19.00 7.12
N VAL A 261 17.33 19.18 8.43
CA VAL A 261 18.34 18.71 9.39
C VAL A 261 18.49 17.20 9.28
N LYS A 262 19.73 16.73 9.23
CA LYS A 262 20.07 15.30 9.24
C LYS A 262 20.37 14.84 10.66
N VAL A 263 19.91 13.66 11.00
CA VAL A 263 20.15 12.99 12.29
C VAL A 263 20.59 11.55 12.04
N PRO A 264 21.51 11.01 12.87
CA PRO A 264 21.93 9.63 12.75
C PRO A 264 20.80 8.69 13.20
N LEU A 265 20.54 7.66 12.40
CA LEU A 265 19.65 6.54 12.70
C LEU A 265 20.46 5.25 12.67
N THR A 266 20.55 4.57 13.80
CA THR A 266 21.20 3.26 13.90
C THR A 266 20.15 2.17 13.77
N ILE A 267 20.35 1.28 12.81
CA ILE A 267 19.47 0.15 12.55
C ILE A 267 20.23 -1.08 13.00
N THR A 268 19.61 -1.90 13.85
CA THR A 268 20.18 -3.16 14.31
C THR A 268 19.24 -4.32 13.99
N ALA A 269 19.81 -5.51 13.81
CA ALA A 269 19.08 -6.77 13.73
C ALA A 269 19.69 -7.76 14.71
N ASN A 270 18.87 -8.62 15.31
CA ASN A 270 19.32 -9.68 16.23
C ASN A 270 20.02 -10.86 15.52
N VAL A 271 20.34 -10.72 14.24
CA VAL A 271 20.89 -11.75 13.36
C VAL A 271 22.10 -11.23 12.60
N ASN A 272 23.08 -12.12 12.38
CA ASN A 272 24.31 -11.82 11.65
C ASN A 272 24.18 -12.18 10.16
N GLU A 273 23.11 -11.70 9.54
CA GLU A 273 22.82 -11.91 8.12
C GLU A 273 22.65 -10.59 7.39
N GLN A 274 22.71 -10.65 6.06
CA GLN A 274 22.50 -9.47 5.23
C GLN A 274 21.00 -9.10 5.20
N ILE A 275 20.66 -8.00 5.87
CA ILE A 275 19.29 -7.48 5.97
C ILE A 275 19.17 -6.22 5.12
N THR A 276 18.08 -6.13 4.36
CA THR A 276 17.70 -4.95 3.58
C THR A 276 16.45 -4.32 4.18
N VAL A 277 16.49 -3.00 4.34
CA VAL A 277 15.36 -2.16 4.73
C VAL A 277 15.24 -1.00 3.75
N SER A 278 14.04 -0.46 3.56
CA SER A 278 13.82 0.74 2.75
C SER A 278 13.49 1.92 3.66
N ILE A 279 14.24 3.01 3.52
CA ILE A 279 14.10 4.20 4.35
C ILE A 279 13.81 5.38 3.44
N ASN A 280 12.61 5.95 3.56
CA ASN A 280 12.07 6.95 2.64
C ASN A 280 12.17 6.52 1.16
N GLY A 281 12.04 5.23 0.87
CA GLY A 281 12.13 4.63 -0.46
C GLY A 281 13.56 4.33 -0.95
N GLN A 282 14.58 4.49 -0.09
CA GLN A 282 15.95 4.10 -0.40
C GLN A 282 16.33 2.82 0.33
N ASP A 283 16.75 1.81 -0.42
CA ASP A 283 17.15 0.53 0.14
C ASP A 283 18.54 0.60 0.76
N VAL A 284 18.62 0.17 2.02
CA VAL A 284 19.82 0.14 2.83
C VAL A 284 20.04 -1.30 3.26
N THR A 285 21.17 -1.85 2.84
CA THR A 285 21.59 -3.19 3.22
C THR A 285 22.70 -3.15 4.28
N PHE A 286 22.61 -4.02 5.28
CA PHE A 286 23.53 -4.08 6.42
C PHE A 286 23.62 -5.50 7.04
N THR A 287 24.61 -5.70 7.92
CA THR A 287 24.80 -6.92 8.72
C THR A 287 24.98 -6.52 10.18
N ASN A 288 24.23 -7.13 11.10
CA ASN A 288 24.09 -6.76 12.53
C ASN A 288 23.61 -5.33 12.80
N SER A 289 24.38 -4.32 12.39
CA SER A 289 24.09 -2.91 12.66
C SER A 289 24.63 -2.00 11.57
N LYS A 290 23.92 -0.89 11.32
CA LYS A 290 24.39 0.21 10.47
C LYS A 290 23.78 1.52 10.90
N THR A 291 24.61 2.55 11.00
CA THR A 291 24.17 3.93 11.19
C THR A 291 24.14 4.64 9.85
N ILE A 292 23.04 5.36 9.58
CA ILE A 292 22.88 6.19 8.39
C ILE A 292 22.32 7.56 8.80
N ASP A 293 22.56 8.58 7.97
CA ASP A 293 21.97 9.90 8.16
C ASP A 293 20.61 10.00 7.46
N VAL A 294 19.56 10.27 8.25
CA VAL A 294 18.20 10.49 7.75
C VAL A 294 17.77 11.93 8.02
N THR A 295 16.84 12.46 7.21
CA THR A 295 16.22 13.75 7.54
C THR A 295 15.38 13.58 8.80
N ALA A 296 15.55 14.47 9.78
CA ALA A 296 14.76 14.47 11.00
C ALA A 296 13.28 14.75 10.69
N GLY A 297 12.40 14.33 11.60
CA GLY A 297 10.97 14.36 11.42
C GLY A 297 10.38 12.97 11.18
N TYR A 298 9.29 12.91 10.43
CA TYR A 298 8.67 11.67 10.00
C TYR A 298 9.56 10.92 8.99
N VAL A 299 9.83 9.66 9.30
CA VAL A 299 10.61 8.73 8.48
C VAL A 299 9.73 7.53 8.15
N ARG A 300 9.62 7.20 6.86
CA ARG A 300 9.03 5.92 6.43
C ARG A 300 10.10 4.85 6.44
N PHE A 301 9.81 3.77 7.14
CA PHE A 301 10.69 2.63 7.30
C PHE A 301 9.98 1.36 6.88
N GLN A 302 10.62 0.55 6.05
CA GLN A 302 10.10 -0.72 5.60
C GLN A 302 11.14 -1.83 5.72
N VAL A 303 10.76 -2.95 6.32
CA VAL A 303 11.55 -4.18 6.29
C VAL A 303 11.36 -4.84 4.93
N VAL A 304 12.45 -5.03 4.18
CA VAL A 304 12.43 -5.66 2.85
C VAL A 304 12.78 -7.13 2.96
N THR A 305 13.83 -7.47 3.72
CA THR A 305 14.19 -8.86 4.00
C THR A 305 13.22 -9.45 5.01
N MET A 306 12.11 -10.01 4.55
CA MET A 306 11.12 -10.61 5.46
C MET A 306 11.51 -12.01 5.94
N LYS A 307 12.28 -12.76 5.14
CA LYS A 307 12.74 -14.12 5.44
C LYS A 307 14.12 -14.36 4.85
N PHE A 308 14.90 -15.22 5.50
CA PHE A 308 16.17 -15.71 4.96
C PHE A 308 16.53 -17.07 5.58
N ASN A 309 17.47 -17.76 4.94
CA ASN A 309 18.04 -19.00 5.45
C ASN A 309 19.45 -18.71 5.94
N ASN A 310 19.78 -19.13 7.15
CA ASN A 310 21.15 -19.13 7.64
C ASN A 310 21.76 -20.51 7.39
N TYR A 311 22.76 -20.56 6.51
CA TYR A 311 23.54 -21.75 6.23
C TYR A 311 25.04 -21.44 6.40
N SER A 312 25.65 -22.02 7.43
CA SER A 312 27.10 -22.02 7.55
C SER A 312 27.68 -23.15 6.68
N SER A 313 28.69 -22.84 5.86
CA SER A 313 29.37 -23.84 5.03
C SER A 313 29.90 -25.00 5.88
N GLY A 314 29.49 -26.23 5.57
CA GLY A 314 29.85 -27.43 6.34
C GLY A 314 28.96 -27.71 7.55
N ALA A 315 27.94 -26.89 7.82
CA ALA A 315 26.95 -27.19 8.83
C ALA A 315 26.02 -28.33 8.37
N ASP A 316 25.60 -29.13 9.35
CA ASP A 316 24.58 -30.17 9.17
C ASP A 316 23.20 -29.72 9.70
N ILE A 317 23.08 -28.44 10.06
CA ILE A 317 21.84 -27.75 10.45
C ILE A 317 21.72 -26.48 9.59
N TYR A 318 20.53 -26.17 9.10
CA TYR A 318 20.22 -24.82 8.61
C TYR A 318 18.89 -24.33 9.20
N SER A 319 18.82 -23.04 9.53
CA SER A 319 17.62 -22.44 10.13
C SER A 319 17.00 -21.43 9.16
N CYS A 320 15.68 -21.47 9.04
CA CYS A 320 14.88 -20.50 8.32
C CYS A 320 14.36 -19.46 9.31
N TRP A 321 14.67 -18.20 9.03
CA TRP A 321 14.32 -17.06 9.87
C TRP A 321 13.27 -16.20 9.18
N GLU A 322 12.40 -15.59 9.98
CA GLU A 322 11.42 -14.61 9.52
C GLU A 322 11.38 -13.40 10.45
N PHE A 323 11.07 -12.24 9.90
CA PHE A 323 10.81 -11.02 10.66
C PHE A 323 9.61 -11.24 11.58
N SER A 324 9.77 -10.98 12.88
CA SER A 324 8.71 -11.09 13.87
C SER A 324 8.18 -9.71 14.26
N GLU A 325 9.07 -8.82 14.70
CA GLU A 325 8.73 -7.47 15.16
C GLU A 325 9.93 -6.53 15.06
N GLY A 326 9.69 -5.23 15.20
CA GLY A 326 10.72 -4.23 15.37
C GLY A 326 10.36 -3.21 16.45
N SER A 327 11.32 -2.37 16.80
CA SER A 327 11.12 -1.25 17.71
C SER A 327 11.78 0.00 17.16
N ASP A 328 11.12 1.14 17.30
CA ASP A 328 11.62 2.47 16.99
C ASP A 328 11.49 3.40 18.22
N PRO A 329 11.91 4.68 18.17
CA PRO A 329 11.81 5.59 19.31
C PRO A 329 10.38 5.83 19.84
N SER A 330 9.35 5.49 19.07
CA SER A 330 7.93 5.66 19.39
C SER A 330 7.29 4.40 19.98
N GLY A 331 7.91 3.22 19.82
CA GLY A 331 7.39 1.95 20.36
C GLY A 331 7.75 0.73 19.52
N THR A 332 7.05 -0.37 19.77
CA THR A 332 7.18 -1.62 19.00
C THR A 332 6.19 -1.67 17.84
N PHE A 333 6.57 -2.37 16.77
CA PHE A 333 5.74 -2.58 15.58
C PHE A 333 5.88 -4.01 15.06
N SER A 334 4.76 -4.61 14.66
CA SER A 334 4.72 -5.93 14.01
C SER A 334 4.54 -5.84 12.49
N THR A 335 4.11 -4.67 11.98
CA THR A 335 3.94 -4.46 10.55
C THR A 335 5.28 -4.10 9.90
N PRO A 336 5.61 -4.66 8.74
CA PRO A 336 6.90 -4.42 8.09
C PRO A 336 7.02 -3.03 7.45
N ASN A 337 5.98 -2.18 7.50
CA ASN A 337 6.00 -0.81 6.98
C ASN A 337 5.42 0.13 8.03
N VAL A 338 6.21 1.11 8.47
CA VAL A 338 5.84 2.06 9.52
C VAL A 338 6.31 3.47 9.16
N ILE A 339 5.61 4.47 9.70
CA ILE A 339 6.07 5.85 9.70
C ILE A 339 6.18 6.28 11.16
N PHE A 340 7.38 6.66 11.59
CA PHE A 340 7.64 7.14 12.94
C PHE A 340 8.33 8.50 12.92
N PHE A 341 8.30 9.20 14.05
CA PHE A 341 8.83 10.55 14.17
C PHE A 341 10.18 10.54 14.91
N ILE A 342 11.19 11.21 14.34
CA ILE A 342 12.49 11.47 14.94
C ILE A 342 12.62 12.97 15.24
N SER A 343 12.84 13.35 16.50
CA SER A 343 13.05 14.76 16.83
C SER A 343 14.33 15.32 16.17
N PRO A 344 14.31 16.54 15.61
CA PRO A 344 15.52 17.23 15.12
C PRO A 344 16.62 17.41 16.17
N THR A 345 16.27 17.32 17.46
CA THR A 345 17.20 17.45 18.59
C THR A 345 17.62 16.11 19.20
N SER A 346 17.15 14.99 18.66
CA SER A 346 17.47 13.66 19.21
C SER A 346 18.86 13.22 18.80
N SER A 347 19.67 12.77 19.77
CA SER A 347 21.00 12.20 19.56
C SER A 347 21.01 10.68 19.49
N ASN A 348 19.95 10.00 19.95
CA ASN A 348 19.87 8.55 20.05
C ASN A 348 18.62 8.04 19.32
N ASN A 349 18.76 7.71 18.04
CA ASN A 349 17.67 7.16 17.23
C ASN A 349 18.05 5.74 16.80
N ASN A 350 17.34 4.75 17.35
CA ASN A 350 17.60 3.35 17.08
C ASN A 350 16.35 2.68 16.53
N VAL A 351 16.52 1.86 15.50
CA VAL A 351 15.54 0.89 15.06
C VAL A 351 16.13 -0.50 15.27
N ASN A 352 15.45 -1.35 16.03
CA ASN A 352 15.89 -2.72 16.26
C ASN A 352 14.91 -3.68 15.57
N LEU A 353 15.44 -4.62 14.80
CA LEU A 353 14.66 -5.64 14.09
C LEU A 353 14.88 -6.99 14.75
N GLN A 354 13.78 -7.68 15.03
CA GLN A 354 13.78 -9.03 15.55
C GLN A 354 13.37 -10.00 14.44
N TYR A 355 14.21 -11.01 14.27
CA TYR A 355 13.93 -12.19 13.49
C TYR A 355 13.85 -13.39 14.41
N GLN A 356 12.97 -14.33 14.08
CA GLN A 356 12.81 -15.58 14.81
C GLN A 356 12.95 -16.76 13.85
N ILE A 357 13.44 -17.88 14.38
CA ILE A 357 13.45 -19.15 13.65
C ILE A 357 12.02 -19.65 13.56
N PHE A 358 11.51 -19.86 12.35
CA PHE A 358 10.21 -20.48 12.13
C PHE A 358 10.33 -21.95 11.68
N GLU A 359 11.49 -22.33 11.15
CA GLU A 359 11.76 -23.71 10.73
C GLU A 359 13.25 -24.01 10.84
N THR A 360 13.61 -25.25 11.19
CA THR A 360 15.00 -25.72 11.22
C THR A 360 15.07 -27.03 10.47
N TYR A 361 16.12 -27.22 9.68
CA TYR A 361 16.35 -28.41 8.89
C TYR A 361 17.62 -29.10 9.33
N TYR A 362 17.56 -30.42 9.35
CA TYR A 362 18.66 -31.30 9.73
C TYR A 362 19.10 -32.10 8.54
N LYS A 363 20.42 -32.25 8.41
CA LYS A 363 21.01 -33.08 7.37
C LYS A 363 20.94 -34.54 7.79
N ILE A 364 20.15 -35.30 7.07
CA ILE A 364 19.87 -36.71 7.35
C ILE A 364 20.47 -37.58 6.27
N LYS A 365 21.33 -38.52 6.67
CA LYS A 365 21.86 -39.57 5.80
C LYS A 365 20.94 -40.79 5.88
N PHE A 366 20.51 -41.29 4.73
CA PHE A 366 19.69 -42.49 4.64
C PHE A 366 20.59 -43.67 4.30
N VAL A 367 20.68 -44.65 5.20
CA VAL A 367 21.56 -45.81 5.07
C VAL A 367 20.73 -47.08 5.07
N GLN A 368 21.15 -48.01 4.22
CA GLN A 368 20.69 -49.37 4.20
C GLN A 368 21.86 -50.25 4.68
N CYS A 369 21.64 -51.07 5.71
CA CYS A 369 22.74 -51.78 6.37
C CYS A 369 22.99 -53.20 5.84
N ASN A 370 22.02 -53.82 5.14
CA ASN A 370 22.14 -55.19 4.59
C ASN A 370 22.03 -55.19 3.05
N GLN A 371 22.59 -56.21 2.36
CA GLN A 371 22.52 -56.31 0.89
C GLN A 371 21.08 -56.53 0.42
N THR A 372 20.43 -55.50 -0.11
CA THR A 372 19.10 -55.59 -0.76
C THR A 372 19.18 -54.93 -2.15
N PRO A 373 18.21 -55.17 -3.06
CA PRO A 373 18.23 -54.56 -4.39
C PRO A 373 18.07 -53.03 -4.35
N ASN A 374 18.65 -52.35 -5.34
CA ASN A 374 18.70 -50.88 -5.51
C ASN A 374 17.33 -50.16 -5.65
N THR A 375 16.22 -50.83 -5.34
CA THR A 375 14.84 -50.42 -5.60
C THR A 375 14.03 -50.11 -4.33
N VAL A 376 14.65 -50.13 -3.15
CA VAL A 376 13.99 -49.77 -1.87
C VAL A 376 14.20 -48.28 -1.54
N TYR A 377 13.19 -47.66 -0.95
CA TYR A 377 13.17 -46.27 -0.51
C TYR A 377 12.63 -46.16 0.92
N PHE A 378 13.12 -45.16 1.64
CA PHE A 378 12.57 -44.76 2.93
C PHE A 378 11.57 -43.62 2.73
N ILE A 379 10.34 -43.76 3.22
CA ILE A 379 9.32 -42.73 3.06
C ILE A 379 9.12 -41.99 4.39
N LEU A 380 9.24 -40.66 4.41
CA LEU A 380 8.86 -39.79 5.54
C LEU A 380 7.67 -38.92 5.15
N ASN A 381 6.54 -39.06 5.84
CA ASN A 381 5.28 -38.35 5.56
C ASN A 381 4.93 -38.31 4.06
N GLY A 382 5.12 -39.42 3.35
CA GLY A 382 4.85 -39.55 1.91
C GLY A 382 6.00 -39.12 0.97
N THR A 383 7.08 -38.52 1.48
CA THR A 383 8.26 -38.15 0.70
C THR A 383 9.25 -39.31 0.65
N SER A 384 9.65 -39.75 -0.55
CA SER A 384 10.58 -40.88 -0.74
C SER A 384 12.04 -40.43 -0.78
N TYR A 385 12.88 -41.04 0.06
CA TYR A 385 14.32 -40.83 0.15
C TYR A 385 15.06 -42.09 -0.30
N LYS A 386 16.07 -41.91 -1.18
CA LYS A 386 16.92 -43.02 -1.62
C LYS A 386 18.02 -43.30 -0.61
N TYR A 387 18.31 -44.58 -0.38
CA TYR A 387 19.47 -44.96 0.42
C TYR A 387 20.79 -44.55 -0.26
N GLY A 388 21.80 -44.25 0.56
CA GLY A 388 23.09 -43.70 0.12
C GLY A 388 23.07 -42.19 -0.14
N GLN A 389 21.90 -41.54 -0.04
CA GLN A 389 21.78 -40.10 -0.18
C GLN A 389 21.69 -39.40 1.18
N THR A 390 22.04 -38.12 1.14
CA THR A 390 21.85 -37.19 2.25
C THR A 390 20.84 -36.14 1.81
N ALA A 391 19.84 -35.86 2.64
CA ALA A 391 18.84 -34.83 2.37
C ALA A 391 18.66 -33.93 3.58
N TRP A 392 18.14 -32.74 3.34
CA TRP A 392 17.69 -31.84 4.38
C TRP A 392 16.24 -32.15 4.73
N VAL A 393 15.98 -32.44 5.99
CA VAL A 393 14.65 -32.77 6.49
C VAL A 393 14.28 -31.75 7.55
N PRO A 394 13.10 -31.10 7.47
CA PRO A 394 12.65 -30.20 8.52
C PRO A 394 12.60 -30.92 9.87
N GLY A 395 12.83 -30.21 10.96
CA GLY A 395 12.69 -30.76 12.30
C GLY A 395 11.25 -31.12 12.62
N GLY A 396 11.05 -32.21 13.34
CA GLY A 396 9.74 -32.59 13.87
C GLY A 396 9.41 -34.07 13.73
N ASN A 397 8.13 -34.39 13.92
CA ASN A 397 7.61 -35.75 13.97
C ASN A 397 7.13 -36.22 12.59
N TYR A 398 7.65 -37.36 12.15
CA TYR A 398 7.32 -37.95 10.86
C TYR A 398 6.78 -39.36 11.03
N ASN A 399 5.69 -39.65 10.32
CA ASN A 399 5.33 -41.03 10.04
C ASN A 399 6.27 -41.55 8.97
N PHE A 400 7.01 -42.61 9.27
CA PHE A 400 7.80 -43.29 8.25
C PHE A 400 7.10 -44.57 7.79
N VAL A 401 7.38 -44.93 6.54
CA VAL A 401 7.02 -46.22 5.95
C VAL A 401 8.25 -46.74 5.22
N GLU A 402 8.67 -47.96 5.53
CA GLU A 402 9.68 -48.63 4.71
C GLU A 402 9.03 -49.28 3.49
N THR A 403 9.59 -49.05 2.31
CA THR A 403 9.17 -49.82 1.13
C THR A 403 10.00 -51.09 1.02
N GLY A 404 9.31 -52.23 0.99
CA GLY A 404 9.84 -53.55 0.68
C GLY A 404 9.04 -54.14 -0.49
N ILE A 405 9.71 -54.59 -1.56
CA ILE A 405 9.02 -55.30 -2.65
C ILE A 405 8.63 -56.69 -2.13
N VAL A 406 7.38 -57.13 -2.36
CA VAL A 406 6.84 -58.40 -1.86
C VAL A 406 6.74 -59.50 -2.92
N CYS A 407 7.05 -60.67 -2.38
CA CYS A 407 7.58 -61.90 -2.88
C CYS A 407 6.83 -63.02 -3.64
N SER A 408 5.82 -62.84 -4.49
CA SER A 408 4.95 -63.99 -4.88
C SER A 408 5.55 -65.14 -5.74
N ARG A 409 4.80 -66.26 -5.86
CA ARG A 409 5.18 -67.68 -6.13
C ARG A 409 6.07 -68.07 -7.36
N TYR A 410 6.72 -67.16 -8.09
CA TYR A 410 7.55 -67.47 -9.28
C TYR A 410 8.97 -66.86 -9.28
N ASN A 411 9.68 -66.85 -8.14
CA ASN A 411 10.92 -66.08 -7.90
C ASN A 411 10.70 -64.58 -7.83
N ILE A 412 10.20 -64.14 -6.70
CA ILE A 412 10.29 -62.74 -6.32
C ILE A 412 11.11 -62.79 -4.99
N CYS A 413 11.98 -61.82 -4.66
CA CYS A 413 12.72 -61.78 -3.38
C CYS A 413 12.21 -60.64 -2.47
N GLY A 414 11.61 -60.98 -1.33
CA GLY A 414 10.88 -60.03 -0.49
C GLY A 414 11.76 -59.50 0.63
N TRP A 415 11.82 -58.19 0.78
CA TRP A 415 12.64 -57.56 1.83
C TRP A 415 11.71 -56.87 2.81
N GLU A 416 11.66 -57.37 4.04
CA GLU A 416 10.93 -56.74 5.12
C GLU A 416 11.91 -55.99 6.01
N ALA A 417 11.59 -54.73 6.34
CA ALA A 417 12.33 -53.97 7.32
C ALA A 417 11.99 -54.51 8.71
N TYR A 418 13.00 -55.01 9.43
CA TYR A 418 12.80 -55.51 10.79
C TYR A 418 13.29 -54.54 11.86
N GLU A 419 14.13 -53.57 11.48
CA GLU A 419 14.64 -52.55 12.39
C GLU A 419 14.94 -51.26 11.63
N THR A 420 14.51 -50.15 12.21
CA THR A 420 14.89 -48.81 11.78
C THR A 420 15.54 -48.12 12.97
N THR A 421 16.70 -47.51 12.73
CA THR A 421 17.43 -46.75 13.74
C THR A 421 17.61 -45.32 13.30
N TYR A 422 17.58 -44.41 14.26
CA TYR A 422 17.96 -43.02 14.09
C TYR A 422 19.10 -42.71 15.05
N ASN A 423 20.26 -42.34 14.51
CA ASN A 423 21.49 -42.15 15.28
C ASN A 423 21.84 -43.37 16.17
N GLY A 424 21.60 -44.58 15.65
CA GLY A 424 21.88 -45.83 16.34
C GLY A 424 20.88 -46.21 17.43
N LYS A 425 19.85 -45.40 17.69
CA LYS A 425 18.73 -45.75 18.57
C LYS A 425 17.62 -46.39 17.76
N VAL A 426 17.12 -47.54 18.21
CA VAL A 426 15.98 -48.22 17.58
C VAL A 426 14.73 -47.33 17.68
N VAL A 427 14.10 -47.11 16.54
CA VAL A 427 12.83 -46.40 16.43
C VAL A 427 11.71 -47.43 16.49
N PRO A 428 10.70 -47.29 17.37
CA PRO A 428 9.60 -48.24 17.45
C PRO A 428 8.86 -48.38 16.11
N MET A 429 8.69 -49.63 15.67
CA MET A 429 7.99 -49.98 14.42
C MET A 429 6.73 -50.78 14.73
N SER A 430 5.66 -50.51 14.00
CA SER A 430 4.50 -51.39 13.94
C SER A 430 4.83 -52.65 13.13
N SER A 431 3.98 -53.67 13.25
CA SER A 431 4.06 -54.92 12.46
C SER A 431 3.86 -54.75 10.95
N MET A 432 3.74 -53.51 10.45
CA MET A 432 3.56 -53.20 9.03
C MET A 432 4.71 -52.36 8.46
N GLY A 433 5.86 -52.26 9.14
CA GLY A 433 6.98 -51.45 8.65
C GLY A 433 6.62 -49.96 8.59
N SER A 434 6.02 -49.46 9.68
CA SER A 434 5.71 -48.04 9.81
C SER A 434 5.78 -47.61 11.28
N GLY A 435 6.18 -46.37 11.53
CA GLY A 435 6.35 -45.84 12.87
C GLY A 435 6.49 -44.32 12.88
N ILE A 436 6.80 -43.76 14.04
CA ILE A 436 7.04 -42.33 14.23
C ILE A 436 8.52 -42.12 14.55
N ILE A 437 9.14 -41.22 13.82
CA ILE A 437 10.50 -40.75 14.06
C ILE A 437 10.48 -39.24 14.33
N ASP A 438 11.11 -38.82 15.42
CA ASP A 438 11.31 -37.41 15.75
C ASP A 438 12.70 -36.99 15.28
N ILE A 439 12.75 -36.05 14.34
CA ILE A 439 14.00 -35.52 13.77
C ILE A 439 14.29 -34.20 14.46
N ASP A 440 15.23 -34.23 15.41
CA ASP A 440 15.61 -33.10 16.25
C ASP A 440 17.09 -32.69 16.12
N GLN A 441 17.87 -33.43 15.33
CA GLN A 441 19.30 -33.21 15.14
C GLN A 441 19.81 -33.81 13.81
N PRO A 442 21.01 -33.43 13.36
CA PRO A 442 21.65 -34.12 12.24
C PRO A 442 21.86 -35.59 12.54
N GLY A 443 21.80 -36.43 11.52
CA GLY A 443 21.90 -37.85 11.82
C GLY A 443 21.86 -38.80 10.66
N THR A 444 21.86 -40.08 11.03
CA THR A 444 21.70 -41.19 10.09
C THR A 444 20.44 -41.95 10.45
N ILE A 445 19.55 -42.09 9.48
CA ILE A 445 18.47 -43.06 9.52
C ILE A 445 18.98 -44.31 8.82
N ALA A 446 19.12 -45.40 9.58
CA ALA A 446 19.58 -46.68 9.07
C ALA A 446 18.46 -47.72 9.17
N VAL A 447 18.13 -48.32 8.03
CA VAL A 447 17.11 -49.36 7.92
C VAL A 447 17.76 -50.71 7.67
N TYR A 448 17.36 -51.70 8.46
CA TYR A 448 17.81 -53.07 8.36
C TYR A 448 16.68 -53.91 7.79
N TYR A 449 17.00 -54.56 6.69
CA TYR A 449 16.11 -55.48 5.99
C TYR A 449 16.57 -56.91 6.20
N ALA A 450 15.62 -57.81 6.42
CA ALA A 450 15.84 -59.23 6.41
C ALA A 450 15.28 -59.82 5.12
N ASN A 451 15.93 -60.87 4.62
CA ASN A 451 15.29 -61.76 3.66
C ASN A 451 14.17 -62.45 4.40
N ASP A 452 12.93 -62.13 4.06
CA ASP A 452 11.82 -62.89 4.60
C ASP A 452 11.74 -64.21 3.83
N VAL A 453 12.29 -65.26 4.43
CA VAL A 453 12.08 -66.65 4.03
C VAL A 453 11.21 -67.30 5.10
N THR A 454 10.00 -66.81 5.38
CA THR A 454 8.92 -67.65 5.93
C THR A 454 7.53 -66.99 5.94
N TYR A 455 6.85 -66.99 4.79
CA TYR A 455 5.38 -67.12 4.81
C TYR A 455 5.03 -68.60 5.08
N HIS A 456 4.98 -69.00 6.35
CA HIS A 456 4.23 -70.19 6.71
C HIS A 456 2.74 -69.85 6.60
N GLN A 457 2.11 -70.40 5.57
CA GLN A 457 0.66 -70.39 5.40
C GLN A 457 -0.01 -70.86 6.70
N LEU A 458 -0.89 -70.03 7.26
CA LEU A 458 -1.98 -70.46 8.14
C LEU A 458 -3.28 -69.86 7.62
#